data_AF-R0LPT8-F1
#
_entry.id   AF-R0LPT8-F1
#
_cell.length_a   1.000
_cell.length_b   1.000
_cell.length_c   1.000
_cell.angle_alpha   90.00
_cell.angle_beta   90.00
_cell.angle_gamma   90.00
#
_symmetry.space_group_name_H-M   'P 1'
#
loop_
_entity.id
_entity.type
_entity.pdbx_description
1 polymer ?
#
loop_
_entity_poly.entity_id
_entity_poly.type
_entity_poly.pdbx_seq_one_letter_code
_entity_poly.pdbx_strand_id
1 'polypeptide(L)'
;ELYSGTAADFMGRDFAIFRTLGHHHPIRTEQHDSRWLNDPRFISAHLIPESDNPEDDKIYFFFRENAIDGEHTGKATHARIGQICK
;
A
#
# COMPACT_ATOMS: atom_id res chain seq x y z
N GLU A 1 -11.31 10.48 6.96
CA GLU A 1 -10.09 10.30 6.13
C GLU A 1 -10.36 9.21 5.10
N LEU A 2 -9.67 9.26 3.96
CA LEU A 2 -9.78 8.32 2.85
C LEU A 2 -8.45 7.60 2.65
N TYR A 3 -8.45 6.27 2.84
CA TYR A 3 -7.32 5.40 2.53
C TYR A 3 -7.54 4.72 1.19
N SER A 4 -6.59 4.85 0.27
CA SER A 4 -6.72 4.30 -1.09
C SER A 4 -5.37 3.83 -1.63
N GLY A 5 -5.34 2.66 -2.25
CA GLY A 5 -4.19 2.16 -3.01
C GLY A 5 -4.49 2.22 -4.50
N THR A 6 -3.74 3.01 -5.27
CA THR A 6 -3.95 3.16 -6.72
C THR A 6 -2.69 3.71 -7.40
N ALA A 7 -2.70 3.76 -8.73
CA ALA A 7 -1.77 4.61 -9.48
C ALA A 7 -2.23 6.07 -9.40
N ALA A 8 -1.29 6.98 -9.12
CA ALA A 8 -1.55 8.40 -8.92
C ALA A 8 -1.15 9.29 -10.10
N ASP A 9 -0.51 8.71 -11.12
CA ASP A 9 -0.07 9.40 -12.32
C ASP A 9 -0.91 9.03 -13.54
N PHE A 10 -0.90 9.92 -14.54
CA PHE A 10 -1.59 9.69 -15.81
C PHE A 10 -1.09 8.44 -16.55
N MET A 11 0.19 8.08 -16.38
CA MET A 11 0.80 6.94 -17.05
C MET A 11 0.52 5.59 -16.36
N GLY A 12 -0.10 5.60 -15.18
CA GLY A 12 -0.48 4.39 -14.45
C GLY A 12 0.72 3.59 -13.91
N ARG A 13 1.80 4.26 -13.50
CA ARG A 13 3.06 3.64 -13.03
C ARG A 13 3.44 4.04 -11.61
N ASP A 14 2.99 5.19 -11.13
CA ASP A 14 3.22 5.66 -9.78
C ASP A 14 2.18 5.08 -8.82
N PHE A 15 2.34 3.79 -8.47
CA PHE A 15 1.50 3.12 -7.49
C PHE A 15 1.88 3.53 -6.07
N ALA A 16 0.88 3.93 -5.29
CA ALA A 16 1.08 4.25 -3.89
C ALA A 16 -0.17 3.98 -3.04
N ILE A 17 0.04 3.85 -1.74
CA ILE A 17 -1.01 3.92 -0.74
C ILE A 17 -1.08 5.35 -0.25
N PHE A 18 -2.29 5.93 -0.25
CA PHE A 18 -2.58 7.30 0.14
C PHE A 18 -3.52 7.38 1.33
N ARG A 19 -3.31 8.40 2.17
CA ARG A 19 -4.29 8.90 3.15
C ARG A 19 -4.62 10.35 2.80
N THR A 20 -5.88 10.61 2.43
CA THR A 20 -6.38 11.93 1.98
C THR A 20 -7.67 12.31 2.74
N LEU A 21 -8.25 13.49 2.45
CA LEU A 21 -9.52 13.96 3.04
C LEU A 21 -9.55 13.95 4.59
N GLY A 22 -8.38 14.18 5.21
CA GLY A 22 -8.22 14.39 6.65
C GLY A 22 -7.84 15.84 6.97
N HIS A 23 -7.61 16.13 8.24
CA HIS A 23 -7.16 17.46 8.69
C HIS A 23 -5.67 17.72 8.40
N HIS A 24 -4.89 16.65 8.23
CA HIS A 24 -3.46 16.72 7.94
C HIS A 24 -3.17 16.74 6.44
N HIS A 25 -1.96 17.18 6.07
CA HIS A 25 -1.47 17.06 4.70
C HIS A 25 -1.56 15.59 4.24
N PRO A 26 -1.95 15.32 2.97
CA PRO A 26 -1.99 13.98 2.44
C PRO A 26 -0.67 13.23 2.66
N ILE A 27 -0.77 11.96 3.07
CA ILE A 27 0.39 11.09 3.26
C ILE A 27 0.36 10.03 2.16
N ARG A 28 1.54 9.64 1.67
CA ARG A 28 1.73 8.57 0.70
C ARG A 28 2.97 7.74 0.99
N THR A 29 3.04 6.54 0.43
CA THR A 29 4.27 5.73 0.37
C THR A 29 5.32 6.35 -0.56
N GLU A 30 6.58 5.98 -0.36
CA GLU A 30 7.71 6.42 -1.18
C GLU A 30 7.46 6.15 -2.67
N GLN A 31 7.82 7.14 -3.49
CA GLN A 31 7.64 7.10 -4.94
C GLN A 31 8.87 6.48 -5.61
N HIS A 32 8.65 5.64 -6.63
CA HIS A 32 9.71 5.00 -7.41
C HIS A 32 10.68 4.13 -6.59
N ASP A 33 10.23 3.54 -5.48
CA ASP A 33 11.00 2.57 -4.69
C ASP A 33 10.31 1.21 -4.70
N SER A 34 10.88 0.25 -5.44
CA SER A 34 10.35 -1.10 -5.55
C SER A 34 10.35 -1.85 -4.22
N ARG A 35 11.19 -1.46 -3.24
CA ARG A 35 11.20 -2.06 -1.91
C ARG A 35 9.91 -1.79 -1.12
N TRP A 36 9.20 -0.70 -1.47
CA TRP A 36 7.90 -0.38 -0.90
C TRP A 36 6.77 -1.05 -1.67
N LEU A 37 6.71 -0.82 -2.98
CA LEU A 37 5.67 -1.33 -3.88
C LEU A 37 6.24 -1.59 -5.27
N ASN A 38 6.05 -2.80 -5.80
CA ASN A 38 6.61 -3.19 -7.10
C ASN A 38 5.54 -3.58 -8.12
N ASP A 39 4.98 -2.59 -8.83
CA ASP A 39 3.84 -2.75 -9.75
C ASP A 39 2.66 -3.51 -9.10
N PRO A 40 2.14 -3.01 -7.96
CA PRO A 40 1.09 -3.69 -7.22
C PRO A 40 -0.28 -3.60 -7.93
N ARG A 41 -1.17 -4.52 -7.57
CA ARG A 41 -2.60 -4.47 -7.86
C ARG A 41 -3.35 -4.59 -6.54
N PHE A 42 -3.96 -3.49 -6.11
CA PHE A 42 -4.72 -3.39 -4.87
C PHE A 42 -6.07 -4.10 -5.00
N ILE A 43 -6.49 -4.72 -3.90
CA ILE A 43 -7.73 -5.51 -3.82
C ILE A 43 -8.70 -4.84 -2.85
N SER A 44 -8.28 -4.64 -1.59
CA SER A 44 -9.10 -4.02 -0.56
C SER A 44 -8.25 -3.40 0.56
N ALA A 45 -8.89 -2.56 1.36
CA ALA A 45 -8.34 -2.01 2.59
C ALA A 45 -9.37 -2.16 3.72
N HIS A 46 -8.92 -2.55 4.91
CA HIS A 46 -9.78 -2.77 6.08
C HIS A 46 -9.19 -2.12 7.32
N LEU A 47 -10.02 -1.41 8.09
CA LEU A 47 -9.71 -0.99 9.44
C LEU A 47 -9.90 -2.18 10.38
N ILE A 48 -8.85 -2.55 11.12
CA ILE A 48 -8.88 -3.62 12.11
C ILE A 48 -8.40 -3.03 13.44
N PRO A 49 -9.26 -2.97 14.48
CA PRO A 49 -8.85 -2.60 15.81
C PRO A 49 -7.91 -3.64 16.41
N GLU A 50 -6.78 -3.19 16.97
CA GLU A 50 -5.76 -4.08 17.55
C GLU A 50 -5.94 -4.31 19.05
N SER A 51 -6.59 -3.37 19.74
CA SER A 51 -6.86 -3.41 21.18
C SER A 51 -8.11 -2.60 21.52
N ASP A 52 -8.45 -2.48 22.81
CA ASP A 52 -9.49 -1.57 23.29
C ASP A 52 -9.10 -0.08 23.17
N ASN A 53 -7.83 0.21 22.86
CA ASN A 53 -7.32 1.56 22.61
C ASN A 53 -7.42 1.89 21.09
N PRO A 54 -8.26 2.85 20.68
CA PRO A 54 -8.41 3.23 19.27
C PRO A 54 -7.14 3.83 18.63
N GLU A 55 -6.14 4.24 19.41
CA GLU A 55 -4.85 4.69 18.87
C GLU A 55 -4.01 3.54 18.30
N ASP A 56 -4.34 2.30 18.67
CA ASP A 56 -3.66 1.11 18.14
C ASP A 56 -4.29 0.62 16.82
N ASP A 57 -5.38 1.24 16.37
CA ASP A 57 -6.08 0.90 15.12
C ASP A 57 -5.12 0.87 13.91
N LYS A 58 -5.21 -0.18 13.10
CA LYS A 58 -4.44 -0.31 11.85
C LYS A 58 -5.33 -0.47 10.64
N ILE A 59 -4.83 0.04 9.52
CA ILE A 59 -5.38 -0.20 8.19
C ILE A 59 -4.56 -1.28 7.50
N TYR A 60 -5.22 -2.36 7.12
CA TYR A 60 -4.65 -3.48 6.39
C TYR A 60 -5.01 -3.41 4.91
N PHE A 61 -3.99 -3.35 4.05
CA PHE A 61 -4.12 -3.38 2.61
C PHE A 61 -3.82 -4.77 2.07
N PHE A 62 -4.72 -5.31 1.25
CA PHE A 62 -4.52 -6.56 0.52
C PHE A 62 -4.22 -6.25 -0.94
N PHE A 63 -3.10 -6.76 -1.44
CA PHE A 63 -2.65 -6.53 -2.80
C PHE A 63 -1.76 -7.67 -3.28
N ARG A 64 -1.50 -7.68 -4.59
CA ARG A 64 -0.46 -8.54 -5.19
C ARG A 64 0.52 -7.69 -5.95
N GLU A 65 1.79 -8.08 -6.00
CA GLU A 65 2.84 -7.35 -6.70
C GLU A 65 3.87 -8.28 -7.32
N ASN A 66 4.77 -7.73 -8.15
CA ASN A 66 5.86 -8.50 -8.72
C ASN A 66 6.93 -8.77 -7.65
N ALA A 67 7.41 -10.01 -7.58
CA ALA A 67 8.52 -10.37 -6.71
C ALA A 67 9.80 -9.59 -7.09
N ILE A 68 10.63 -9.31 -6.10
CA ILE A 68 11.99 -8.78 -6.30
C ILE A 68 12.94 -9.92 -5.98
N ASP A 69 13.09 -10.81 -6.95
CA ASP A 69 14.17 -11.80 -6.94
C ASP A 69 15.36 -11.16 -7.66
N GLY A 70 16.59 -11.45 -7.22
CA GLY A 70 17.82 -10.88 -7.83
C GLY A 70 18.00 -11.27 -9.31
N GLU A 71 19.21 -11.18 -9.84
CA GLU A 71 19.51 -11.45 -11.27
C GLU A 71 19.13 -12.87 -11.77
N HIS A 72 18.68 -13.77 -10.90
CA HIS A 72 18.29 -15.13 -11.23
C HIS A 72 16.79 -15.27 -11.50
N THR A 73 16.44 -15.01 -12.76
CA THR A 73 15.34 -15.58 -13.59
C THR A 73 14.13 -16.22 -12.89
N GLY A 74 13.08 -15.42 -12.76
CA GLY A 74 11.68 -15.86 -12.72
C GLY A 74 10.73 -14.72 -12.40
N LYS A 75 9.85 -14.30 -13.31
CA LYS A 75 8.78 -13.34 -12.97
C LYS A 75 7.79 -14.06 -12.04
N ALA A 76 7.82 -13.75 -10.76
CA ALA A 76 6.88 -14.26 -9.78
C ALA A 76 5.92 -13.17 -9.29
N THR A 77 4.79 -13.58 -8.75
CA THR A 77 3.80 -12.69 -8.12
C THR A 77 3.66 -13.09 -6.66
N HIS A 78 3.72 -12.10 -5.77
CA HIS A 78 3.46 -12.29 -4.36
C HIS A 78 2.11 -11.68 -4.00
N ALA A 79 1.26 -12.48 -3.34
CA ALA A 79 0.16 -11.94 -2.56
C ALA A 79 0.73 -11.36 -1.27
N ARG A 80 0.35 -10.14 -0.92
CA ARG A 80 0.82 -9.43 0.26
C ARG A 80 -0.32 -8.82 1.05
N ILE A 81 -0.05 -8.68 2.34
CA ILE A 81 -0.80 -7.85 3.26
C ILE A 81 0.17 -6.79 3.81
N GLY A 82 -0.23 -5.53 3.79
CA GLY A 82 0.52 -4.41 4.38
C GLY A 82 -0.30 -3.75 5.48
N GLN A 83 0.35 -3.29 6.54
CA GLN A 83 -0.30 -2.59 7.66
C GLN A 83 0.22 -1.16 7.78
N ILE A 84 -0.66 -0.23 8.14
CA ILE A 84 -0.33 1.18 8.42
C ILE A 84 -1.12 1.60 9.66
N CYS A 85 -0.52 2.36 10.59
CA CYS A 85 -1.26 2.97 11.69
C CYS A 85 -2.25 4.00 11.15
N LYS A 86 -3.45 4.03 11.72
CA LYS A 86 -4.53 4.94 11.31
C LYS A 86 -4.08 6.40 11.33
#